data_AF-A0A0P1A9B6-F1
#
_entry.id   AF-A0A0P1A9B6-F1
#
_cell.length_a   1.000
_cell.length_b   1.000
_cell.length_c   1.000
_cell.angle_alpha   90.00
_cell.angle_beta   90.00
_cell.angle_gamma   90.00
#
_symmetry.space_group_name_H-M   'P 1'
#
loop_
_entity.id
_entity.type
_entity.pdbx_description
1 polymer ?
#
loop_
_entity_poly.entity_id
_entity_poly.type
_entity_poly.pdbx_seq_one_letter_code
_entity_poly.pdbx_strand_id
1 'polypeptide(L)'
;MKFSMSTVDAAIGVSHTCRENLVLRASLSPDKVSTIPNAVDATKFTPPATVQLKAEDSITVVIISRLVYRKGIDLVARTIPLIIIGGNEREVPTTRSGDFMWGCASCPKAAACGLFVVSTKVGGVPEVLPPDMVQFATDMTPESLAEAVLAAVPRIADVNRQEFHDRVAKMYNWEAVAVRTENVYEKVRALPDTSLLHRLQLYHGIGPVAGMLACVIVAVLHLYVVFLEWWQPAVDIELALDWDPKEKRKTE
;
A
#
# COMPACT_ATOMS: atom_id res chain seq x y z
N MET A 1 -13.72 -13.19 -5.96
CA MET A 1 -13.78 -11.79 -5.46
C MET A 1 -15.22 -11.30 -5.37
N LYS A 2 -16.01 -11.36 -6.45
CA LYS A 2 -17.42 -10.92 -6.46
C LYS A 2 -18.28 -11.48 -5.33
N PHE A 3 -18.17 -12.78 -5.02
CA PHE A 3 -18.91 -13.38 -3.91
C PHE A 3 -18.65 -12.72 -2.55
N SER A 4 -17.39 -12.63 -2.12
CA SER A 4 -17.03 -12.03 -0.82
C SER A 4 -17.23 -10.52 -0.76
N MET A 5 -17.24 -9.83 -1.91
CA MET A 5 -17.38 -8.37 -1.96
C MET A 5 -18.84 -7.92 -2.17
N SER A 6 -19.73 -8.82 -2.60
CA SER A 6 -21.12 -8.48 -2.95
C SER A 6 -21.93 -7.86 -1.79
N THR A 7 -21.61 -8.22 -0.55
CA THR A 7 -22.29 -7.75 0.66
C THR A 7 -21.50 -6.71 1.44
N VAL A 8 -20.43 -6.16 0.87
CA VAL A 8 -19.63 -5.14 1.53
C VAL A 8 -20.30 -3.77 1.41
N ASP A 9 -20.36 -3.05 2.54
CA ASP A 9 -20.92 -1.70 2.61
C ASP A 9 -19.91 -0.64 2.16
N ALA A 10 -18.65 -0.78 2.55
CA ALA A 10 -17.54 0.04 2.07
C ALA A 10 -16.25 -0.76 1.93
N ALA A 11 -15.41 -0.40 0.96
CA ALA A 11 -14.10 -0.97 0.75
C ALA A 11 -13.03 0.12 0.66
N ILE A 12 -11.82 -0.18 1.14
CA ILE A 12 -10.68 0.75 1.09
C ILE A 12 -9.64 0.17 0.13
N GLY A 13 -9.31 0.95 -0.91
CA GLY A 13 -8.17 0.70 -1.80
C GLY A 13 -6.97 1.50 -1.34
N VAL A 14 -5.78 0.90 -1.35
CA VAL A 14 -4.53 1.55 -0.89
C VAL A 14 -3.92 2.52 -1.91
N SER A 15 -4.49 2.61 -3.11
CA SER A 15 -4.10 3.54 -4.18
C SER A 15 -5.28 3.74 -5.14
N HIS A 16 -5.24 4.74 -6.02
CA HIS A 16 -6.28 4.95 -7.03
C HIS A 16 -6.33 3.77 -8.01
N THR A 17 -5.18 3.29 -8.47
CA THR A 17 -5.10 2.05 -9.27
C THR A 17 -5.73 0.86 -8.54
N CYS A 18 -5.53 0.72 -7.22
CA CYS A 18 -6.14 -0.34 -6.43
C CYS A 18 -7.67 -0.19 -6.36
N ARG A 19 -8.16 1.04 -6.14
CA ARG A 19 -9.60 1.35 -6.14
C ARG A 19 -10.25 1.01 -7.48
N GLU A 20 -9.66 1.42 -8.60
CA GLU A 20 -10.17 1.10 -9.94
C GLU A 20 -10.21 -0.41 -10.19
N ASN A 21 -9.12 -1.11 -9.88
CA ASN A 21 -9.07 -2.56 -9.99
C ASN A 21 -10.12 -3.24 -9.11
N LEU A 22 -10.38 -2.72 -7.91
CA LEU A 22 -11.37 -3.27 -7.00
C LEU A 22 -12.79 -3.07 -7.54
N VAL A 23 -13.13 -1.84 -7.95
CA VAL A 23 -14.41 -1.49 -8.59
C VAL A 23 -14.69 -2.41 -9.77
N LEU A 24 -13.72 -2.60 -10.67
CA LEU A 24 -13.88 -3.41 -11.87
C LEU A 24 -13.98 -4.91 -11.56
N ARG A 25 -13.08 -5.46 -10.73
CA ARG A 25 -13.00 -6.91 -10.49
C ARG A 25 -14.05 -7.43 -9.52
N ALA A 26 -14.45 -6.59 -8.56
CA ALA A 26 -15.49 -6.91 -7.59
C ALA A 26 -16.88 -6.45 -8.05
N SER A 27 -16.98 -5.66 -9.13
CA SER A 27 -18.24 -5.06 -9.61
C SER A 27 -18.93 -4.22 -8.52
N LEU A 28 -18.14 -3.48 -7.75
CA LEU A 28 -18.61 -2.58 -6.70
C LEU A 28 -18.95 -1.21 -7.28
N SER A 29 -19.91 -0.50 -6.66
CA SER A 29 -20.15 0.90 -7.00
C SER A 29 -18.94 1.75 -6.58
N PRO A 30 -18.50 2.72 -7.41
CA PRO A 30 -17.38 3.60 -7.07
C PRO A 30 -17.57 4.36 -5.75
N ASP A 31 -18.81 4.66 -5.36
CA ASP A 31 -19.13 5.39 -4.13
C ASP A 31 -18.86 4.59 -2.86
N LYS A 32 -18.89 3.24 -2.96
CA LYS A 32 -18.55 2.35 -1.85
C LYS A 32 -17.05 2.15 -1.67
N VAL A 33 -16.22 2.60 -2.62
CA VAL A 33 -14.77 2.37 -2.58
C VAL A 33 -14.04 3.68 -2.31
N SER A 34 -13.34 3.76 -1.18
CA SER A 34 -12.50 4.91 -0.81
C SER A 34 -11.02 4.60 -1.09
N THR A 35 -10.24 5.61 -1.49
CA THR A 35 -8.77 5.47 -1.61
C THR A 35 -8.11 6.02 -0.35
N ILE A 36 -7.41 5.18 0.40
CA ILE A 36 -6.64 5.59 1.58
C ILE A 36 -5.27 4.92 1.51
N PRO A 37 -4.18 5.67 1.30
CA PRO A 37 -2.84 5.08 1.24
C PRO A 37 -2.41 4.56 2.62
N ASN A 38 -1.46 3.62 2.62
CA ASN A 38 -0.77 3.23 3.85
C ASN A 38 0.04 4.40 4.40
N ALA A 39 0.33 4.43 5.70
CA ALA A 39 1.21 5.43 6.32
C ALA A 39 2.62 4.88 6.59
N VAL A 40 3.55 5.80 6.89
CA VAL A 40 4.93 5.52 7.31
C VAL A 40 5.15 6.13 8.68
N ASP A 41 5.83 5.40 9.56
CA ASP A 41 6.32 5.94 10.81
C ASP A 41 7.61 6.74 10.58
N ALA A 42 7.48 8.06 10.44
CA ALA A 42 8.61 8.94 10.23
C ALA A 42 9.60 8.95 11.42
N THR A 43 9.17 8.59 12.63
CA THR A 43 10.09 8.55 13.78
C THR A 43 11.08 7.39 13.70
N LYS A 44 10.69 6.31 13.01
CA LYS A 44 11.52 5.11 12.82
C LYS A 44 12.40 5.17 11.58
N PHE A 45 11.95 5.89 10.54
CA PHE A 45 12.64 6.00 9.25
C PHE A 45 13.16 7.42 9.04
N THR A 46 14.27 7.73 9.71
CA THR A 46 14.91 9.04 9.64
C THR A 46 16.24 8.97 8.87
N PRO A 47 16.61 10.02 8.12
CA PRO A 47 17.95 10.11 7.56
C PRO A 47 18.98 10.19 8.71
N PRO A 48 20.23 9.73 8.50
CA PRO A 48 21.25 9.87 9.53
C PRO A 48 21.63 11.35 9.68
N ALA A 49 21.82 11.80 10.93
CA ALA A 49 22.06 13.20 11.27
C ALA A 49 23.32 13.82 10.62
N THR A 50 24.30 12.98 10.29
CA THR A 50 25.58 13.42 9.71
C THR A 50 26.00 12.47 8.61
N VAL A 51 25.51 12.68 7.39
CA VAL A 51 26.12 12.08 6.20
C VAL A 51 26.50 13.19 5.25
N GLN A 52 27.76 13.63 5.36
CA GLN A 52 28.40 14.39 4.29
C GLN A 52 28.96 13.38 3.31
N LEU A 53 28.30 13.28 2.17
CA LEU A 53 28.74 12.50 1.02
C LEU A 53 30.04 13.11 0.52
N LYS A 54 31.17 12.43 0.69
CA LYS A 54 32.43 12.88 0.10
C LYS A 54 32.42 12.51 -1.38
N ALA A 55 33.11 13.31 -2.20
CA ALA A 55 33.24 13.09 -3.64
C ALA A 55 34.00 11.78 -4.01
N GLU A 56 34.48 11.05 -3.00
CA GLU A 56 35.26 9.82 -3.07
C GLU A 56 34.48 8.58 -2.57
N ASP A 57 33.25 8.74 -2.07
CA ASP A 57 32.50 7.66 -1.41
C ASP A 57 31.72 6.78 -2.38
N SER A 58 31.79 5.46 -2.30
CA SER A 58 31.13 4.60 -3.31
C SER A 58 29.60 4.72 -3.37
N ILE A 59 29.01 4.61 -4.57
CA ILE A 59 27.55 4.50 -4.74
C ILE A 59 27.10 3.15 -4.15
N THR A 60 26.18 3.17 -3.18
CA THR A 60 25.65 1.95 -2.56
C THR A 60 24.21 1.71 -3.00
N VAL A 61 23.99 0.67 -3.79
CA VAL A 61 22.63 0.27 -4.19
C VAL A 61 22.09 -0.72 -3.18
N VAL A 62 21.00 -0.35 -2.49
CA VAL A 62 20.32 -1.19 -1.51
C VAL A 62 19.08 -1.80 -2.16
N ILE A 63 18.85 -3.10 -1.98
CA ILE A 63 17.64 -3.76 -2.48
C ILE A 63 16.96 -4.46 -1.32
N ILE A 64 15.74 -4.03 -0.99
CA ILE A 64 14.95 -4.60 0.12
C ILE A 64 13.67 -5.20 -0.45
N SER A 65 13.64 -6.53 -0.58
CA SER A 65 12.45 -7.24 -1.03
C SER A 65 12.39 -8.66 -0.46
N ARG A 66 11.19 -9.26 -0.49
CA ARG A 66 11.05 -10.70 -0.29
C ARG A 66 11.59 -11.41 -1.54
N LEU A 67 12.37 -12.49 -1.34
CA LEU A 67 12.92 -13.32 -2.41
C LEU A 67 11.82 -14.19 -3.05
N VAL A 68 10.94 -13.56 -3.83
CA VAL A 68 9.87 -14.21 -4.58
C VAL A 68 9.86 -13.72 -6.03
N TYR A 69 9.59 -14.61 -6.98
CA TYR A 69 9.66 -14.30 -8.41
C TYR A 69 8.85 -13.06 -8.82
N ARG A 70 7.61 -12.95 -8.32
CA ARG A 70 6.73 -11.80 -8.58
C ARG A 70 7.27 -10.44 -8.13
N LYS A 71 8.36 -10.41 -7.36
CA LYS A 71 9.03 -9.17 -6.98
C LYS A 71 10.04 -8.73 -8.02
N GLY A 72 10.43 -9.56 -9.00
CA GLY A 72 11.40 -9.23 -10.05
C GLY A 72 12.86 -9.40 -9.62
N ILE A 73 13.12 -10.22 -8.59
CA ILE A 73 14.47 -10.39 -8.04
C ILE A 73 15.44 -11.01 -9.05
N ASP A 74 14.92 -11.81 -9.97
CA ASP A 74 15.63 -12.39 -11.11
C ASP A 74 16.10 -11.30 -12.09
N LEU A 75 15.29 -10.28 -12.34
CA LEU A 75 15.67 -9.14 -13.16
C LEU A 75 16.77 -8.33 -12.46
N VAL A 76 16.60 -8.05 -11.17
CA VAL A 76 17.59 -7.31 -10.38
C VAL A 76 18.95 -8.01 -10.38
N ALA A 77 18.98 -9.34 -10.20
CA ALA A 77 20.21 -10.10 -10.22
C ALA A 77 20.96 -9.98 -11.57
N ARG A 78 20.22 -9.89 -12.69
CA ARG A 78 20.78 -9.68 -14.03
C ARG A 78 21.19 -8.23 -14.29
N THR A 79 20.59 -7.27 -13.61
CA THR A 79 20.91 -5.84 -13.72
C THR A 79 22.23 -5.48 -13.05
N ILE A 80 22.62 -6.15 -11.95
CA ILE A 80 23.87 -5.85 -11.21
C ILE A 80 25.11 -5.77 -12.11
N PRO A 81 25.44 -6.79 -12.94
CA PRO A 81 26.63 -6.72 -13.80
C PRO A 81 26.55 -5.56 -14.82
N LEU A 82 25.35 -5.25 -15.33
CA LEU A 82 25.13 -4.17 -16.29
C LEU A 82 25.40 -2.79 -15.66
N ILE A 83 25.01 -2.59 -14.39
CA ILE A 83 25.31 -1.36 -13.66
C ILE A 83 26.82 -1.21 -13.46
N ILE A 84 27.52 -2.28 -13.09
CA ILE A 84 28.96 -2.25 -12.84
C ILE A 84 29.72 -1.90 -14.13
N ILE A 85 29.37 -2.55 -15.24
CA ILE A 85 30.00 -2.30 -16.55
C ILE A 85 29.68 -0.89 -17.04
N GLY A 86 28.40 -0.52 -17.07
CA GLY A 86 27.95 0.78 -17.57
C GLY A 86 28.40 1.96 -16.71
N GLY A 87 28.63 1.76 -15.41
CA GLY A 87 29.24 2.76 -14.54
C GLY A 87 30.71 3.01 -14.87
N ASN A 88 31.46 1.96 -15.22
CA ASN A 88 32.88 2.04 -15.56
C ASN A 88 33.11 2.71 -16.94
N GLU A 89 32.21 2.50 -17.90
CA GLU A 89 32.31 3.09 -19.25
C GLU A 89 31.93 4.58 -19.31
N ARG A 90 31.06 5.05 -18.41
CA ARG A 90 30.54 6.43 -18.44
C ARG A 90 31.36 7.43 -17.62
N GLU A 91 32.54 7.05 -17.10
CA GLU A 91 33.26 7.80 -16.05
C GLU A 91 32.31 8.27 -14.93
N VAL A 92 31.25 7.51 -14.67
CA VAL A 92 30.38 7.79 -13.54
C VAL A 92 31.24 7.43 -12.34
N PRO A 93 31.62 8.40 -11.49
CA PRO A 93 32.51 8.10 -10.40
C PRO A 93 31.81 7.02 -9.57
N THR A 94 32.40 5.83 -9.53
CA THR A 94 31.99 4.72 -8.66
C THR A 94 32.07 5.11 -7.19
N THR A 95 32.55 6.33 -6.94
CA THR A 95 32.83 7.08 -5.72
C THR A 95 31.88 8.27 -5.48
N ARG A 96 30.58 8.17 -5.80
CA ARG A 96 29.57 9.10 -5.24
C ARG A 96 28.53 8.44 -4.36
N SER A 97 28.54 8.68 -3.06
CA SER A 97 27.61 8.05 -2.13
C SER A 97 26.17 8.48 -2.39
N GLY A 98 25.34 7.51 -2.72
CA GLY A 98 23.90 7.64 -2.72
C GLY A 98 23.31 6.28 -2.50
N ASP A 99 22.45 6.21 -1.50
CA ASP A 99 21.75 4.99 -1.14
C ASP A 99 20.42 4.99 -1.89
N PHE A 100 20.17 3.95 -2.67
CA PHE A 100 18.93 3.75 -3.42
C PHE A 100 18.26 2.49 -2.98
N MET A 101 16.93 2.49 -2.92
CA MET A 101 16.18 1.31 -2.56
C MET A 101 15.17 0.89 -3.61
N TRP A 102 15.16 -0.41 -3.93
CA TRP A 102 14.19 -1.01 -4.84
C TRP A 102 13.13 -1.83 -4.10
N GLY A 103 11.85 -1.42 -4.22
CA GLY A 103 10.70 -2.20 -3.74
C GLY A 103 9.42 -1.38 -3.53
N CYS A 104 8.32 -1.75 -4.23
CA CYS A 104 7.03 -1.02 -4.23
C CYS A 104 6.43 -0.69 -2.84
N ALA A 105 6.47 -1.61 -1.87
CA ALA A 105 5.90 -1.40 -0.54
C ALA A 105 6.85 -0.65 0.42
N SER A 106 8.08 -0.45 -0.02
CA SER A 106 9.15 0.12 0.77
C SER A 106 9.62 1.47 0.21
N CYS A 107 9.19 1.89 -0.99
CA CYS A 107 9.50 3.21 -1.57
C CYS A 107 9.28 4.38 -0.58
N PRO A 108 8.12 4.50 0.11
CA PRO A 108 7.93 5.58 1.09
C PRO A 108 8.92 5.50 2.25
N LYS A 109 9.28 4.30 2.70
CA LYS A 109 10.22 4.11 3.81
C LYS A 109 11.64 4.51 3.42
N ALA A 110 12.07 4.19 2.20
CA ALA A 110 13.35 4.65 1.70
C ALA A 110 13.41 6.15 1.53
N ALA A 111 12.39 6.75 0.91
CA ALA A 111 12.31 8.20 0.77
C ALA A 111 12.24 8.89 2.14
N ALA A 112 11.59 8.30 3.14
CA ALA A 112 11.64 8.77 4.52
C ALA A 112 13.07 8.73 5.10
N CYS A 113 13.88 7.73 4.77
CA CYS A 113 15.31 7.71 5.13
C CYS A 113 16.18 8.67 4.29
N GLY A 114 15.59 9.50 3.41
CA GLY A 114 16.31 10.41 2.52
C GLY A 114 16.96 9.73 1.31
N LEU A 115 16.52 8.51 0.97
CA LEU A 115 17.04 7.76 -0.17
C LEU A 115 16.27 8.11 -1.44
N PHE A 116 16.99 8.27 -2.55
CA PHE A 116 16.35 8.38 -3.85
C PHE A 116 15.93 6.97 -4.31
N VAL A 117 14.76 6.85 -4.91
CA VAL A 117 14.18 5.55 -5.25
C VAL A 117 14.31 5.27 -6.74
N VAL A 118 14.71 4.06 -7.11
CA VAL A 118 14.54 3.55 -8.49
C VAL A 118 13.52 2.44 -8.45
N SER A 119 12.53 2.48 -9.35
CA SER A 119 11.46 1.48 -9.38
C SER A 119 10.95 1.23 -10.79
N THR A 120 10.00 0.31 -10.94
CA THR A 120 9.31 0.05 -12.22
C THR A 120 7.91 0.66 -12.20
N LYS A 121 7.42 1.07 -13.38
CA LYS A 121 6.11 1.71 -13.53
C LYS A 121 4.98 0.67 -13.59
N VAL A 122 4.75 -0.04 -12.50
CA VAL A 122 3.73 -1.10 -12.42
C VAL A 122 2.67 -0.81 -11.37
N GLY A 123 1.39 -1.03 -11.71
CA GLY A 123 0.27 -0.82 -10.80
C GLY A 123 0.23 0.60 -10.21
N GLY A 124 -0.04 0.71 -8.92
CA GLY A 124 -0.11 2.00 -8.22
C GLY A 124 1.25 2.58 -7.79
N VAL A 125 2.38 1.98 -8.16
CA VAL A 125 3.73 2.48 -7.78
C VAL A 125 3.97 3.94 -8.21
N PRO A 126 3.53 4.40 -9.39
CA PRO A 126 3.75 5.78 -9.82
C PRO A 126 3.03 6.82 -8.97
N GLU A 127 2.01 6.41 -8.19
CA GLU A 127 1.28 7.29 -7.28
C GLU A 127 2.00 7.45 -5.92
N VAL A 128 3.03 6.64 -5.66
CA VAL A 128 3.63 6.50 -4.33
C VAL A 128 4.60 7.64 -4.00
N LEU A 129 5.39 8.11 -4.96
CA LEU A 129 6.36 9.18 -4.72
C LEU A 129 6.31 10.22 -5.84
N PRO A 130 6.54 11.51 -5.53
CA PRO A 130 6.73 12.55 -6.53
C PRO A 130 7.89 12.24 -7.51
N PRO A 131 7.83 12.69 -8.78
CA PRO A 131 8.84 12.40 -9.81
C PRO A 131 10.26 12.88 -9.50
N ASP A 132 10.41 13.81 -8.56
CA ASP A 132 11.71 14.29 -8.10
C ASP A 132 12.40 13.33 -7.11
N MET A 133 11.64 12.43 -6.46
CA MET A 133 12.15 11.44 -5.50
C MET A 133 12.33 10.03 -6.08
N VAL A 134 11.81 9.78 -7.28
CA VAL A 134 11.80 8.45 -7.90
C VAL A 134 12.15 8.51 -9.38
N GLN A 135 12.97 7.56 -9.82
CA GLN A 135 13.23 7.28 -11.23
C GLN A 135 12.57 5.95 -11.60
N PHE A 136 11.79 5.97 -12.68
CA PHE A 136 11.18 4.76 -13.21
C PHE A 136 12.00 4.20 -14.38
N ALA A 137 12.15 2.87 -14.40
CA ALA A 137 12.57 2.16 -15.61
C ALA A 137 11.43 2.19 -16.64
N THR A 138 11.81 2.33 -17.91
CA THR A 138 10.87 2.39 -19.05
C THR A 138 10.22 1.03 -19.25
N ASP A 139 11.03 -0.03 -19.24
CA ASP A 139 10.62 -1.40 -19.53
C ASP A 139 10.99 -2.36 -18.39
N MET A 140 10.35 -3.53 -18.39
CA MET A 140 10.60 -4.60 -17.42
C MET A 140 11.76 -5.50 -17.87
N THR A 141 12.90 -4.90 -18.21
CA THR A 141 14.11 -5.59 -18.67
C THR A 141 15.33 -5.24 -17.81
N PRO A 142 16.32 -6.14 -17.68
CA PRO A 142 17.52 -5.86 -16.89
C PRO A 142 18.28 -4.62 -17.38
N GLU A 143 18.30 -4.38 -18.69
CA GLU A 143 18.98 -3.27 -19.35
C GLU A 143 18.29 -1.94 -19.03
N SER A 144 16.96 -1.87 -19.17
CA SER A 144 16.20 -0.66 -18.84
C SER A 144 16.31 -0.31 -17.36
N LEU A 145 16.36 -1.32 -16.48
CA LEU A 145 16.58 -1.10 -15.06
C LEU A 145 18.01 -0.58 -14.77
N ALA A 146 19.03 -1.10 -15.45
CA ALA A 146 20.40 -0.61 -15.32
C ALA A 146 20.51 0.85 -15.77
N GLU A 147 19.90 1.19 -16.91
CA GLU A 147 19.84 2.55 -17.42
C GLU A 147 19.14 3.50 -16.45
N ALA A 148 18.02 3.08 -15.85
CA ALA A 148 17.30 3.88 -14.87
C ALA A 148 18.14 4.14 -13.61
N VAL A 149 18.90 3.15 -13.13
CA VAL A 149 19.83 3.33 -12.01
C VAL A 149 20.94 4.32 -12.39
N LEU A 150 21.60 4.11 -13.53
CA LEU A 150 22.70 4.98 -14.00
C LEU A 150 22.22 6.42 -14.26
N ALA A 151 21.00 6.60 -14.77
CA ALA A 151 20.39 7.91 -14.97
C ALA A 151 20.01 8.62 -13.65
N ALA A 152 19.81 7.85 -12.58
CA ALA A 152 19.52 8.42 -11.27
C ALA A 152 20.78 8.89 -10.53
N VAL A 153 21.97 8.34 -10.85
CA VAL A 153 23.23 8.67 -10.18
C VAL A 153 23.56 10.17 -10.15
N PRO A 154 23.45 10.92 -11.26
CA PRO A 154 23.73 12.36 -11.23
C PRO A 154 22.78 13.13 -10.31
N ARG A 155 21.54 12.67 -10.16
CA ARG A 155 20.49 13.36 -9.39
C ARG A 155 20.73 13.26 -7.88
N ILE A 156 21.47 12.25 -7.42
CA ILE A 156 21.79 11.97 -6.02
C ILE A 156 22.48 13.13 -5.34
N ALA A 157 23.45 13.72 -6.04
CA ALA A 157 24.36 14.69 -5.47
C ALA A 157 23.62 15.92 -4.92
N ASP A 158 22.48 16.23 -5.52
CA ASP A 158 21.67 17.41 -5.20
C ASP A 158 20.49 17.08 -4.28
N VAL A 159 20.31 15.82 -3.85
CA VAL A 159 19.17 15.43 -3.00
C VAL A 159 19.35 15.92 -1.57
N ASN A 160 18.43 16.78 -1.13
CA ASN A 160 18.28 17.08 0.29
C ASN A 160 17.52 15.96 1.01
N ARG A 161 18.26 15.17 1.78
CA ARG A 161 17.73 14.02 2.53
C ARG A 161 16.67 14.42 3.55
N GLN A 162 16.86 15.55 4.23
CA GLN A 162 15.91 16.03 5.24
C GLN A 162 14.62 16.51 4.58
N GLU A 163 14.73 17.21 3.45
CA GLU A 163 13.55 17.61 2.68
C GLU A 163 12.73 16.40 2.21
N PHE A 164 13.40 15.35 1.73
CA PHE A 164 12.74 14.10 1.35
C PHE A 164 12.00 13.48 2.53
N HIS A 165 12.66 13.40 3.69
CA HIS A 165 12.06 12.92 4.93
C HIS A 165 10.81 13.72 5.32
N ASP A 166 10.92 15.04 5.41
CA ASP A 166 9.85 15.93 5.87
C ASP A 166 8.63 15.86 4.94
N ARG A 167 8.86 15.80 3.63
CA ARG A 167 7.80 15.65 2.62
C ARG A 167 7.11 14.31 2.76
N VAL A 168 7.84 13.22 2.91
CA VAL A 168 7.25 11.89 3.10
C VAL A 168 6.47 11.81 4.41
N ALA A 169 7.02 12.33 5.51
CA ALA A 169 6.34 12.39 6.81
C ALA A 169 5.00 13.13 6.72
N LYS A 170 4.95 14.22 5.92
CA LYS A 170 3.72 14.96 5.67
C LYS A 170 2.73 14.21 4.77
N MET A 171 3.19 13.56 3.70
CA MET A 171 2.34 12.84 2.74
C MET A 171 1.78 11.53 3.32
N TYR A 172 2.59 10.82 4.10
CA TYR A 172 2.34 9.46 4.59
C TYR A 172 2.11 9.39 6.11
N ASN A 173 1.28 10.30 6.60
CA ASN A 173 1.04 10.52 8.02
C ASN A 173 -0.06 9.57 8.57
N TRP A 174 0.20 8.96 9.74
CA TRP A 174 -0.72 8.03 10.41
C TRP A 174 -2.01 8.67 10.92
N GLU A 175 -1.94 9.88 11.48
CA GLU A 175 -3.10 10.63 11.96
C GLU A 175 -4.09 10.93 10.82
N ALA A 176 -3.60 11.39 9.66
CA ALA A 176 -4.47 11.62 8.50
C ALA A 176 -5.07 10.31 7.95
N VAL A 177 -4.32 9.22 7.96
CA VAL A 177 -4.84 7.90 7.56
C VAL A 177 -5.90 7.41 8.55
N ALA A 178 -5.68 7.58 9.86
CA ALA A 178 -6.63 7.23 10.90
C ALA A 178 -7.94 8.02 10.75
N VAL A 179 -7.87 9.35 10.65
CA VAL A 179 -9.04 10.23 10.47
C VAL A 179 -9.81 9.87 9.19
N ARG A 180 -9.13 9.60 8.08
CA ARG A 180 -9.80 9.17 6.82
C ARG A 180 -10.47 7.82 6.98
N THR A 181 -9.85 6.89 7.71
CA THR A 181 -10.40 5.56 7.97
C THR A 181 -11.63 5.64 8.86
N GLU A 182 -11.56 6.43 9.93
CA GLU A 182 -12.67 6.69 10.86
C GLU A 182 -13.88 7.31 10.14
N ASN A 183 -13.64 8.27 9.24
CA ASN A 183 -14.69 8.82 8.38
C ASN A 183 -15.40 7.78 7.49
N VAL A 184 -14.70 6.72 7.06
CA VAL A 184 -15.34 5.62 6.32
C VAL A 184 -16.21 4.79 7.26
N TYR A 185 -15.71 4.50 8.47
CA TYR A 185 -16.49 3.78 9.48
C TYR A 185 -17.74 4.54 9.91
N GLU A 186 -17.65 5.84 10.15
CA GLU A 186 -18.82 6.66 10.50
C GLU A 186 -19.86 6.69 9.37
N LYS A 187 -19.43 6.74 8.11
CA LYS A 187 -20.34 6.61 6.96
C LYS A 187 -21.06 5.27 6.93
N VAL A 188 -20.34 4.17 7.19
CA VAL A 188 -20.92 2.83 7.22
C VAL A 188 -21.86 2.67 8.41
N ARG A 189 -21.50 3.18 9.57
CA ARG A 189 -22.30 3.15 10.80
C ARG A 189 -23.63 3.89 10.65
N ALA A 190 -23.68 4.92 9.80
CA ALA A 190 -24.89 5.66 9.50
C ALA A 190 -25.82 4.96 8.47
N LEU A 191 -25.39 3.85 7.85
CA LEU A 191 -26.22 3.08 6.93
C LEU A 191 -27.27 2.26 7.70
N PRO A 192 -28.47 2.07 7.13
CA PRO A 192 -29.46 1.18 7.71
C PRO A 192 -29.00 -0.28 7.62
N ASP A 193 -29.40 -1.09 8.59
CA ASP A 193 -29.14 -2.53 8.57
C ASP A 193 -29.71 -3.19 7.31
N THR A 194 -28.89 -4.03 6.68
CA THR A 194 -29.29 -4.74 5.47
C THR A 194 -30.12 -5.98 5.82
N SER A 195 -31.33 -6.05 5.27
CA SER A 195 -32.22 -7.19 5.46
C SER A 195 -31.65 -8.46 4.81
N LEU A 196 -31.98 -9.64 5.38
CA LEU A 196 -31.60 -10.93 4.82
C LEU A 196 -32.05 -11.10 3.36
N LEU A 197 -33.25 -10.61 3.04
CA LEU A 197 -33.77 -10.64 1.67
C LEU A 197 -32.87 -9.86 0.70
N HIS A 198 -32.44 -8.66 1.10
CA HIS A 198 -31.53 -7.85 0.28
C HIS A 198 -30.19 -8.57 0.08
N ARG A 199 -29.65 -9.18 1.13
CA ARG A 199 -28.40 -9.98 1.04
C ARG A 199 -28.56 -11.17 0.10
N LEU A 200 -29.66 -11.91 0.17
CA LEU A 200 -29.95 -13.03 -0.74
C LEU A 200 -30.09 -12.56 -2.20
N GLN A 201 -30.71 -11.40 -2.45
CA GLN A 201 -30.78 -10.81 -3.79
C GLN A 201 -29.38 -10.51 -4.35
N LEU A 202 -28.49 -9.93 -3.53
CA LEU A 202 -27.11 -9.65 -3.92
C LEU A 202 -26.34 -10.95 -4.26
N TYR A 203 -26.53 -12.01 -3.47
CA TYR A 203 -25.89 -13.30 -3.73
C TYR A 203 -26.42 -13.99 -4.99
N HIS A 204 -27.72 -13.97 -5.22
CA HIS A 204 -28.33 -14.54 -6.42
C HIS A 204 -27.79 -13.86 -7.70
N GLY A 205 -27.49 -12.55 -7.64
CA GLY A 205 -26.90 -11.78 -8.74
C GLY A 205 -25.49 -12.22 -9.17
N ILE A 206 -24.82 -13.12 -8.45
CA ILE A 206 -23.47 -13.60 -8.78
C ILE A 206 -23.49 -14.61 -9.94
N GLY A 207 -24.60 -15.34 -10.12
CA GLY A 207 -24.78 -16.30 -11.20
C GLY A 207 -25.75 -17.43 -10.86
N PRO A 208 -26.23 -18.19 -11.87
CA PRO A 208 -27.34 -19.13 -11.69
C PRO A 208 -27.01 -20.30 -10.75
N VAL A 209 -25.80 -20.88 -10.88
CA VAL A 209 -25.38 -22.01 -10.04
C VAL A 209 -24.70 -21.51 -8.75
N ALA A 210 -23.69 -20.65 -8.91
CA ALA A 210 -22.91 -20.15 -7.77
C ALA A 210 -23.72 -19.27 -6.82
N GLY A 211 -24.62 -18.43 -7.35
CA GLY A 211 -25.51 -17.58 -6.56
C GLY A 211 -26.58 -18.37 -5.81
N MET A 212 -27.14 -19.42 -6.42
CA MET A 212 -28.09 -20.31 -5.73
C MET A 212 -27.42 -21.05 -4.57
N LEU A 213 -26.22 -21.61 -4.79
CA LEU A 213 -25.43 -22.23 -3.73
C LEU A 213 -25.10 -21.25 -2.60
N ALA A 214 -24.70 -20.03 -2.95
CA ALA A 214 -24.45 -18.93 -2.00
C ALA A 214 -25.68 -18.63 -1.13
N CYS A 215 -26.86 -18.51 -1.73
CA CYS A 215 -28.11 -18.28 -1.01
C CYS A 215 -28.43 -19.41 -0.03
N VAL A 216 -28.24 -20.67 -0.43
CA VAL A 216 -28.44 -21.83 0.45
C VAL A 216 -27.47 -21.79 1.64
N ILE A 217 -26.19 -21.53 1.39
CA ILE A 217 -25.18 -21.40 2.47
C ILE A 217 -25.59 -20.31 3.46
N VAL A 218 -25.97 -19.13 2.97
CA VAL A 218 -26.36 -17.99 3.82
C VAL A 218 -27.64 -18.30 4.60
N ALA A 219 -28.62 -18.97 4.00
CA ALA A 219 -29.83 -19.40 4.70
C ALA A 219 -29.51 -20.40 5.82
N VAL A 220 -28.65 -21.38 5.58
CA VAL A 220 -28.20 -22.35 6.59
C VAL A 220 -27.44 -21.65 7.72
N LEU A 221 -26.52 -20.73 7.38
CA LEU A 221 -25.81 -19.93 8.39
C LEU A 221 -26.77 -19.06 9.21
N HIS A 222 -27.81 -18.50 8.59
CA HIS A 222 -28.82 -17.72 9.31
C HIS A 222 -29.64 -18.60 10.26
N LEU A 223 -30.06 -19.79 9.83
CA LEU A 223 -30.71 -20.77 10.71
C LEU A 223 -29.80 -21.18 11.87
N TYR A 224 -28.50 -21.32 11.60
CA TYR A 224 -27.51 -21.58 12.64
C TYR A 224 -27.38 -20.43 13.64
N VAL A 225 -27.40 -19.16 13.18
CA VAL A 225 -27.43 -17.99 14.07
C VAL A 225 -28.69 -17.97 14.92
N VAL A 226 -29.86 -18.24 14.35
CA VAL A 226 -31.13 -18.34 15.10
C VAL A 226 -31.07 -19.46 16.15
N PHE A 227 -30.47 -20.60 15.80
CA PHE A 227 -30.23 -21.68 16.76
C PHE A 227 -29.27 -21.27 17.88
N LEU A 228 -28.19 -20.56 17.55
CA LEU A 228 -27.25 -20.03 18.54
C LEU A 228 -27.91 -19.01 19.46
N GLU A 229 -28.74 -18.11 18.93
CA GLU A 229 -29.48 -17.11 19.72
C GLU A 229 -30.49 -17.78 20.67
N TRP A 230 -31.07 -18.92 20.27
CA TRP A 230 -31.89 -19.74 21.16
C TRP A 230 -31.07 -20.46 22.25
N TRP A 231 -29.87 -20.95 21.92
CA TRP A 231 -29.00 -21.70 22.84
C TRP A 231 -28.24 -20.80 23.83
N GLN A 232 -27.69 -19.69 23.34
CA GLN A 232 -26.94 -18.69 24.08
C GLN A 232 -27.42 -17.29 23.64
N PRO A 233 -28.43 -16.75 24.31
CA PRO A 233 -29.02 -15.46 23.95
C PRO A 233 -27.98 -14.34 23.91
N ALA A 234 -28.12 -13.45 22.92
CA ALA A 234 -27.20 -12.31 22.76
C ALA A 234 -27.22 -11.36 23.98
N VAL A 235 -28.31 -11.35 24.75
CA VAL A 235 -28.43 -10.56 26.00
C VAL A 235 -27.47 -11.01 27.10
N ASP A 236 -27.03 -12.28 27.07
CA ASP A 236 -26.11 -12.86 28.04
C ASP A 236 -24.64 -12.72 27.60
N ILE A 237 -24.41 -12.21 26.38
CA ILE A 237 -23.07 -11.95 25.86
C ILE A 237 -22.65 -10.57 26.36
N GLU A 238 -21.49 -10.50 27.02
CA GLU A 238 -20.89 -9.24 27.42
C GLU A 238 -20.74 -8.33 26.20
N LEU A 239 -21.45 -7.20 26.23
CA LEU A 239 -21.31 -6.19 25.20
C LEU A 239 -19.87 -5.68 25.21
N ALA A 240 -19.24 -5.65 24.03
CA ALA A 240 -17.94 -5.03 23.90
C ALA A 240 -18.04 -3.58 24.42
N LEU A 241 -17.06 -3.17 25.23
CA LEU A 241 -16.95 -1.80 25.70
C LEU A 241 -16.95 -0.87 24.49
N ASP A 242 -18.00 -0.06 24.36
CA ASP A 242 -18.05 1.00 23.38
C ASP A 242 -16.94 2.01 23.71
N TRP A 243 -16.17 2.38 22.70
CA TRP A 243 -15.15 3.40 22.84
C TRP A 243 -15.80 4.76 23.09
N ASP A 244 -15.68 5.33 24.29
CA ASP A 244 -16.08 6.71 24.59
C ASP A 244 -14.89 7.67 24.40
N PRO A 245 -14.89 8.53 23.36
CA PRO A 245 -13.83 9.52 23.15
C PRO A 245 -13.69 10.53 24.31
N LYS A 246 -14.70 10.65 25.18
CA LYS A 246 -14.69 11.57 26.33
C LYS A 246 -13.99 11.01 27.56
N GLU A 247 -13.88 9.69 27.71
CA GLU A 247 -13.22 9.07 28.87
C GLU A 247 -11.70 9.27 28.85
N LYS A 248 -11.06 9.18 27.67
CA LYS A 248 -9.60 9.41 27.56
C LYS A 248 -9.15 10.83 27.88
N ARG A 249 -10.00 11.83 27.66
CA ARG A 249 -9.66 13.23 27.93
C ARG A 249 -9.56 13.56 29.42
N LYS A 250 -9.93 12.62 30.31
CA LYS A 250 -9.81 12.76 31.77
C LYS A 250 -8.56 12.09 32.35
N THR A 251 -7.83 11.30 31.56
CA THR A 251 -6.72 10.45 32.01
C THR A 251 -5.37 10.81 31.39
N GLU A 252 -5.29 11.90 30.62
CA GLU A 252 -4.05 12.54 30.14
C GLU A 252 -3.85 13.94 30.73
#